data_AF-A0A432SEF0-F1
#
_entry.id   AF-A0A432SEF0-F1
#
_cell.length_a   1.000
_cell.length_b   1.000
_cell.length_c   1.000
_cell.angle_alpha   90.00
_cell.angle_beta   90.00
_cell.angle_gamma   90.00
#
_symmetry.space_group_name_H-M   'P 1'
#
loop_
_entity.id
_entity.type
_entity.pdbx_description
1 polymer ?
#
loop_
_entity_poly.entity_id
_entity_poly.type
_entity_poly.pdbx_seq_one_letter_code
_entity_poly.pdbx_strand_id
1 'polypeptide(L)'
;DDKLGAGIGMEIQLENALSEVLIFTQSISFLAEWYTTHLQRYGINNEHNSFSVGIKFQTYGHHFELLGTNSSATEPRGMMQGTNANTMHFAFNINRKF
;
A
#
# COMPACT_ATOMS: atom_id res chain seq x y z
N ASP A 1 22.02 13.06 -11.79
CA ASP A 1 21.78 12.79 -10.35
C ASP A 1 20.78 11.68 -10.18
N ASP A 2 21.27 10.46 -9.97
CA ASP A 2 20.42 9.33 -9.59
C ASP A 2 20.06 9.48 -8.12
N LYS A 3 18.82 9.93 -7.86
CA LYS A 3 18.29 10.03 -6.49
C LYS A 3 17.53 8.76 -6.15
N LEU A 4 17.83 8.18 -4.99
CA LEU A 4 17.19 6.98 -4.46
C LEU A 4 15.92 7.37 -3.69
N GLY A 5 14.78 6.75 -4.02
CA GLY A 5 13.59 6.79 -3.18
C GLY A 5 13.71 5.79 -2.03
N ALA A 6 13.08 6.08 -0.90
CA ALA A 6 13.01 5.15 0.24
C ALA A 6 11.58 5.09 0.78
N GLY A 7 11.21 3.96 1.36
CA GLY A 7 9.92 3.78 2.02
C GLY A 7 10.07 2.99 3.31
N ILE A 8 9.17 3.26 4.24
CA ILE A 8 9.00 2.46 5.46
C ILE A 8 7.54 2.03 5.55
N GLY A 9 7.35 0.76 5.89
CA GLY A 9 6.05 0.17 6.11
C GLY A 9 5.98 -0.50 7.48
N MET A 10 4.80 -0.47 8.08
CA MET A 10 4.45 -1.25 9.25
C MET A 10 3.24 -2.11 8.93
N GLU A 11 3.33 -3.39 9.30
CA GLU A 11 2.22 -4.33 9.24
C GLU A 11 1.98 -4.91 10.63
N ILE A 12 0.75 -4.81 11.12
CA ILE A 12 0.31 -5.49 12.34
C ILE A 12 -0.67 -6.57 11.92
N GLN A 13 -0.28 -7.83 12.09
CA GLN A 13 -1.07 -8.98 11.70
C GLN A 13 -1.74 -9.63 12.91
N LEU A 14 -3.02 -9.93 12.78
CA LEU A 14 -3.82 -10.68 13.74
C LEU A 14 -4.24 -12.00 13.08
N GLU A 15 -3.72 -13.10 13.59
CA GLU A 15 -4.05 -14.44 13.11
C GLU A 15 -5.39 -14.90 13.68
N ASN A 16 -6.21 -15.56 12.85
CA ASN A 16 -7.51 -16.12 13.20
C ASN A 16 -8.51 -15.12 13.82
N ALA A 17 -8.25 -13.81 13.73
CA ALA A 17 -9.03 -12.79 14.42
C ALA A 17 -10.51 -12.77 14.05
N LEU A 18 -10.85 -13.16 12.81
CA LEU A 18 -12.22 -13.29 12.33
C LEU A 18 -12.51 -14.67 11.73
N SER A 19 -11.74 -15.71 12.07
CA SER A 19 -11.94 -17.04 11.46
C SER A 19 -13.34 -17.63 11.74
N GLU A 20 -13.96 -17.23 12.86
CA GLU A 20 -15.32 -17.65 13.23
C GLU A 20 -16.43 -16.96 12.40
N VAL A 21 -16.16 -15.76 11.88
CA VAL A 21 -17.15 -14.96 11.11
C VAL A 21 -16.86 -15.03 9.60
N LEU A 22 -15.58 -15.06 9.24
CA LEU A 22 -15.05 -15.12 7.89
C LEU A 22 -14.19 -16.38 7.75
N ILE A 23 -14.86 -17.52 7.57
CA ILE A 23 -14.26 -18.87 7.53
C ILE A 23 -13.14 -19.06 6.49
N PHE A 24 -13.05 -18.17 5.51
CA PHE A 24 -12.03 -18.20 4.47
C PHE A 24 -10.82 -17.30 4.75
N THR A 25 -10.85 -16.55 5.85
CA THR A 25 -9.81 -15.60 6.26
C THR A 25 -8.90 -16.20 7.32
N GLN A 26 -7.62 -16.34 7.00
CA GLN A 26 -6.57 -16.85 7.90
C GLN A 26 -6.06 -15.76 8.83
N SER A 27 -5.85 -14.55 8.31
CA SER A 27 -5.37 -13.43 9.10
C SER A 27 -5.85 -12.11 8.53
N ILE A 28 -5.86 -11.11 9.38
CA ILE A 28 -6.14 -9.72 9.02
C ILE A 28 -4.95 -8.90 9.44
N SER A 29 -4.48 -8.03 8.55
CA SER A 29 -3.39 -7.12 8.86
C SER A 29 -3.82 -5.67 8.68
N PHE A 30 -3.37 -4.81 9.58
CA PHE A 30 -3.37 -3.36 9.37
C PHE A 30 -2.04 -2.95 8.75
N LEU A 31 -2.12 -2.14 7.70
CA LEU A 31 -0.99 -1.66 6.92
C LEU A 31 -0.89 -0.14 7.06
N ALA A 32 0.32 0.35 7.25
CA ALA A 32 0.65 1.76 7.14
C ALA A 32 2.02 1.90 6.48
N GLU A 33 2.09 2.66 5.40
CA GLU A 33 3.30 2.83 4.61
C GLU A 33 3.53 4.29 4.24
N TRP A 34 4.78 4.70 4.23
CA TRP A 34 5.20 6.05 3.87
C TRP A 34 6.45 6.01 2.99
N TYR A 35 6.46 6.82 1.94
CA TYR A 35 7.50 6.85 0.92
C TYR A 35 7.98 8.27 0.65
N THR A 36 9.29 8.47 0.63
CA THR A 36 9.92 9.76 0.34
C THR A 36 9.86 10.07 -1.16
N THR A 37 9.55 11.31 -1.53
CA THR A 37 9.65 11.76 -2.92
C THR A 37 11.09 12.12 -3.27
N HIS A 38 11.65 11.50 -4.31
CA HIS A 38 12.96 11.90 -4.84
C HIS A 38 13.08 11.90 -6.37
N LEU A 39 11.97 11.80 -7.11
CA LEU A 39 12.00 11.74 -8.58
C LEU A 39 11.50 13.04 -9.23
N GLN A 40 12.45 13.90 -9.61
CA GLN A 40 12.33 14.74 -10.81
C GLN A 40 12.77 13.89 -12.00
N ARG A 41 11.94 12.95 -12.48
CA ARG A 41 12.25 12.20 -13.70
C ARG A 41 11.04 12.21 -14.63
N TYR A 42 11.28 12.68 -15.85
CA TYR A 42 10.31 12.67 -16.96
C TYR A 42 8.99 13.43 -16.73
N GLY A 43 9.06 14.70 -16.33
CA GLY A 43 7.88 15.60 -16.37
C GLY A 43 6.79 15.29 -15.35
N ILE A 44 7.02 14.32 -14.46
CA ILE A 44 6.16 14.06 -13.30
C ILE A 44 6.70 14.93 -12.14
N ASN A 45 6.10 16.12 -11.97
CA ASN A 45 6.36 16.98 -10.81
C ASN A 45 5.64 16.43 -9.57
N ASN A 46 6.18 15.34 -9.01
CA ASN A 46 5.69 14.79 -7.76
C ASN A 46 6.38 15.48 -6.58
N GLU A 47 5.76 16.54 -6.08
CA GLU A 47 6.33 17.41 -5.04
C GLU A 47 6.10 16.86 -3.62
N HIS A 48 5.30 15.80 -3.47
CA HIS A 48 4.86 15.31 -2.16
C HIS A 48 5.20 13.84 -1.93
N ASN A 49 5.46 13.51 -0.67
CA ASN A 49 5.63 12.14 -0.18
C ASN A 49 4.32 11.35 -0.35
N SER A 50 4.46 10.06 -0.59
CA SER A 50 3.31 9.16 -0.69
C SER A 50 3.07 8.47 0.66
N PHE A 51 1.80 8.28 1.00
CA PHE A 51 1.35 7.60 2.20
C PHE A 51 0.18 6.70 1.86
N SER A 52 0.17 5.49 2.42
CA SER A 52 -0.86 4.48 2.24
C SER A 52 -1.22 3.85 3.59
N VAL A 53 -2.50 3.66 3.85
CA VAL A 53 -3.00 2.89 5.00
C VAL A 53 -4.08 1.94 4.55
N GLY A 54 -4.21 0.80 5.21
CA GLY A 54 -5.29 -0.10 4.85
C GLY A 54 -5.38 -1.37 5.66
N ILE A 55 -6.27 -2.23 5.19
CA ILE A 55 -6.54 -3.55 5.77
C ILE A 55 -6.25 -4.59 4.71
N LYS A 56 -5.52 -5.62 5.10
CA LYS A 56 -5.25 -6.80 4.28
C LYS A 56 -5.96 -8.01 4.87
N PHE A 57 -6.72 -8.71 4.04
CA PHE A 57 -7.31 -10.00 4.37
C PHE A 57 -6.51 -11.09 3.67
N GLN A 58 -5.91 -11.98 4.45
CA GLN A 58 -5.25 -13.14 3.91
C GLN A 58 -6.21 -14.32 3.94
N THR A 59 -6.39 -14.95 2.77
CA THR A 59 -7.12 -16.20 2.60
C THR A 59 -6.15 -17.31 2.22
N TYR A 60 -6.66 -18.54 2.06
CA TYR A 60 -5.86 -19.71 1.70
C TYR A 60 -5.08 -19.56 0.38
N GLY A 61 -5.55 -18.73 -0.56
CA GLY A 61 -4.91 -18.58 -1.88
C GLY A 61 -4.74 -17.13 -2.36
N HIS A 62 -5.37 -16.16 -1.69
CA HIS A 62 -5.37 -14.76 -2.12
C HIS A 62 -5.14 -13.81 -0.95
N HIS A 63 -4.49 -12.68 -1.24
CA HIS A 63 -4.40 -11.51 -0.40
C HIS A 63 -5.30 -10.43 -1.00
N PHE A 64 -6.25 -9.95 -0.20
CA PHE A 64 -7.11 -8.83 -0.57
C PHE A 64 -6.68 -7.62 0.24
N GLU A 65 -6.31 -6.53 -0.43
CA GLU A 65 -5.89 -5.31 0.23
C GLU A 65 -6.87 -4.19 -0.10
N LEU A 66 -7.39 -3.54 0.94
CA LEU A 66 -8.17 -2.31 0.83
C LEU A 66 -7.32 -1.18 1.38
N LEU A 67 -6.89 -0.27 0.51
CA LEU A 67 -5.95 0.79 0.84
C LEU A 67 -6.58 2.17 0.58
N GLY A 68 -6.32 3.12 1.48
CA GLY A 68 -6.45 4.54 1.25
C GLY A 68 -5.06 5.15 1.08
N THR A 69 -4.80 5.80 -0.04
CA THR A 69 -3.47 6.36 -0.37
C THR A 69 -3.61 7.75 -0.98
N ASN A 70 -2.62 8.62 -0.80
CA ASN A 70 -2.58 9.90 -1.52
C ASN A 70 -1.85 9.82 -2.87
N SER A 71 -1.40 8.64 -3.28
CA SER A 71 -0.78 8.40 -4.58
C SER A 71 -1.76 7.74 -5.55
N SER A 72 -1.65 8.10 -6.83
CA SER A 72 -2.42 7.47 -7.91
C SER A 72 -1.94 6.05 -8.23
N ALA A 73 -0.69 5.73 -7.89
CA ALA A 73 -0.14 4.39 -7.95
C ALA A 73 -0.22 3.75 -6.56
N THR A 74 -0.50 2.45 -6.50
CA THR A 74 -0.81 1.73 -5.25
C THR A 74 0.21 0.65 -4.94
N GLU A 75 1.12 0.38 -5.88
CA GLU A 75 2.27 -0.48 -5.70
C GLU A 75 3.47 0.30 -5.13
N PRO A 76 4.33 -0.33 -4.30
CA PRO A 76 5.46 0.32 -3.65
C PRO A 76 6.34 1.14 -4.60
N ARG A 77 6.65 0.57 -5.78
CA ARG A 77 7.48 1.25 -6.79
C ARG A 77 6.83 2.53 -7.33
N GLY A 78 5.52 2.53 -7.51
CA GLY A 78 4.77 3.70 -7.97
C GLY A 78 4.70 4.76 -6.88
N MET A 79 4.43 4.34 -5.64
CA MET A 79 4.38 5.24 -4.49
C MET A 79 5.73 5.89 -4.17
N MET A 80 6.86 5.20 -4.41
CA MET A 80 8.22 5.75 -4.34
C MET A 80 8.49 6.87 -5.35
N GLN A 81 7.65 7.03 -6.38
CA GLN A 81 7.78 8.14 -7.33
C GLN A 81 7.15 9.44 -6.78
N GLY A 82 6.51 9.39 -5.61
CA GLY A 82 5.79 10.50 -5.01
C GLY A 82 4.39 10.68 -5.58
N THR A 83 3.72 11.75 -5.15
CA THR A 83 2.40 12.15 -5.65
C THR A 83 2.38 13.63 -6.04
N ASN A 84 1.53 13.99 -7.00
CA ASN A 84 1.30 15.36 -7.46
C ASN A 84 0.00 15.96 -6.91
N ALA A 85 -0.74 15.21 -6.08
CA ALA A 85 -2.08 15.57 -5.66
C ALA A 85 -2.28 15.38 -4.15
N ASN A 86 -2.98 16.33 -3.53
CA ASN A 86 -3.46 16.22 -2.15
C ASN A 86 -4.80 15.47 -2.06
N THR A 87 -5.04 14.56 -2.99
CA THR A 87 -6.29 13.81 -3.09
C THR A 87 -6.11 12.43 -2.50
N MET A 88 -7.12 11.94 -1.80
CA MET A 88 -7.13 10.58 -1.29
C MET A 88 -7.77 9.65 -2.32
N HIS A 89 -7.06 8.59 -2.66
CA HIS A 89 -7.46 7.51 -3.54
C HIS A 89 -7.79 6.27 -2.70
N PHE A 90 -8.75 5.50 -3.17
CA PHE A 90 -9.09 4.19 -2.63
C PHE A 90 -8.67 3.13 -3.63
N ALA A 91 -7.95 2.12 -3.13
CA ALA A 91 -7.43 1.05 -3.94
C ALA A 91 -7.86 -0.30 -3.40
N PHE A 92 -8.08 -1.23 -4.33
CA PHE A 92 -8.38 -2.61 -4.04
C PHE A 92 -7.42 -3.49 -4.84
N ASN A 93 -6.51 -4.15 -4.14
CA ASN A 93 -5.57 -5.08 -4.77
C ASN A 93 -5.97 -6.52 -4.44
N ILE A 94 -5.82 -7.42 -5.43
CA ILE A 94 -5.95 -8.86 -5.25
C ILE A 94 -4.64 -9.49 -5.72
N ASN A 95 -3.90 -10.09 -4.80
CA ASN A 95 -2.66 -10.81 -5.10
C ASN A 95 -2.84 -12.30 -4.80
N ARG A 96 -2.28 -13.16 -5.64
CA ARG A 96 -2.29 -14.61 -5.38
C ARG A 96 -1.11 -14.98 -4.49
N LYS A 97 -1.35 -15.82 -3.49
CA LYS A 97 -0.30 -16.44 -2.67
C LYS A 97 0.34 -17.55 -3.52
N PHE A 98 1.62 -17.41 -3.85
CA PHE A 98 2.41 -18.43 -4.54
C PHE A 98 3.05 -19.39 -3.55
#